data_AF-A0A285PNP7-F1
#
_entry.id   AF-A0A285PNP7-F1
#
_cell.length_a   1.000
_cell.length_b   1.000
_cell.length_c   1.000
_cell.angle_alpha   90.00
_cell.angle_beta   90.00
_cell.angle_gamma   90.00
#
_symmetry.space_group_name_H-M   'P 1'
#
loop_
_entity.id
_entity.type
_entity.pdbx_description
1 polymer ?
#
loop_
_entity_poly.entity_id
_entity_poly.type
_entity_poly.pdbx_seq_one_letter_code
_entity_poly.pdbx_strand_id
1 'polypeptide(L)'
;MSSAIFFHTSLDVKELEKRLKQIEAKHPELFEIYFQIDPPLASDRETKEVMLEQGFDFDTVSFFMADLRNEHDVADQDGVDILKREFSDVEFIALFQNETIM
;
A
#
# COMPACT_ATOMS: atom_id res chain seq x y z
N MET A 1 13.99 4.03 13.18
CA MET A 1 13.44 2.92 12.37
C MET A 1 12.56 3.60 11.34
N SER A 2 12.75 3.37 10.04
CA SER A 2 11.78 3.88 9.07
C SER A 2 10.51 3.04 9.22
N SER A 3 9.37 3.71 9.30
CA SER A 3 8.07 3.07 9.28
C SER A 3 7.72 2.77 7.83
N ALA A 4 7.42 1.51 7.53
CA ALA A 4 6.93 1.07 6.22
C ALA A 4 5.43 0.75 6.30
N ILE A 5 4.73 0.99 5.19
CA ILE A 5 3.32 0.63 5.03
C ILE A 5 3.22 -0.40 3.91
N PHE A 6 2.54 -1.50 4.18
CA PHE A 6 2.21 -2.51 3.20
C PHE A 6 0.80 -2.27 2.67
N PHE A 7 0.69 -2.07 1.37
CA PHE A 7 -0.59 -1.90 0.69
C PHE A 7 -0.96 -3.17 -0.04
N HIS A 8 -2.09 -3.78 0.33
CA HIS A 8 -2.60 -5.03 -0.23
C HIS A 8 -3.85 -4.77 -1.08
N THR A 9 -3.99 -5.50 -2.18
CA THR A 9 -5.12 -5.34 -3.09
C THR A 9 -5.45 -6.61 -3.87
N SER A 10 -6.68 -6.71 -4.38
CA SER A 10 -7.12 -7.79 -5.27
C SER A 10 -6.73 -7.59 -6.74
N LEU A 11 -6.08 -6.48 -7.09
CA LEU A 11 -5.50 -6.28 -8.42
C LEU A 11 -4.30 -7.21 -8.69
N ASP A 12 -4.08 -7.59 -9.95
CA ASP A 12 -2.84 -8.23 -10.34
C ASP A 12 -1.67 -7.23 -10.41
N VAL A 13 -0.43 -7.74 -10.37
CA VAL A 13 0.80 -6.94 -10.34
C VAL A 13 0.88 -5.93 -11.49
N LYS A 14 0.48 -6.33 -12.70
CA LYS A 14 0.59 -5.49 -13.90
C LYS A 14 -0.44 -4.37 -13.88
N GLU A 15 -1.66 -4.67 -13.43
CA GLU A 15 -2.70 -3.66 -13.26
C GLU A 15 -2.35 -2.67 -12.14
N LEU A 16 -1.84 -3.17 -11.01
CA LEU A 16 -1.36 -2.36 -9.90
C LEU A 16 -0.22 -1.43 -10.33
N GLU A 17 0.80 -1.93 -11.03
CA GLU A 17 1.89 -1.11 -11.58
C GLU A 17 1.38 0.01 -12.48
N LYS A 18 0.42 -0.32 -13.37
CA LYS A 18 -0.18 0.68 -14.27
C LYS A 18 -0.94 1.74 -13.48
N ARG A 19 -1.71 1.34 -12.46
CA ARG A 19 -2.49 2.24 -11.62
C ARG A 19 -1.57 3.15 -10.80
N LEU A 20 -0.50 2.62 -10.21
CA LEU A 20 0.49 3.41 -9.47
C LEU A 20 1.15 4.47 -10.37
N LYS A 21 1.52 4.13 -11.61
CA LYS A 21 2.05 5.12 -12.58
C LYS A 21 1.04 6.21 -12.93
N GLN A 22 -0.25 5.87 -12.99
CA GLN A 22 -1.31 6.87 -13.22
C GLN A 22 -1.47 7.81 -12.02
N ILE A 23 -1.39 7.27 -10.80
CA ILE A 23 -1.46 8.04 -9.56
C ILE A 23 -0.22 8.93 -9.43
N GLU A 24 0.97 8.43 -9.74
CA GLU A 24 2.23 9.20 -9.77
C GLU A 24 2.15 10.38 -10.74
N ALA A 25 1.57 10.17 -11.93
CA ALA A 25 1.35 11.26 -12.88
C ALA A 25 0.29 12.28 -12.42
N LYS A 26 -0.66 11.88 -11.59
CA LYS A 26 -1.77 12.72 -11.10
C LYS A 26 -1.42 13.49 -9.82
N HIS A 27 -0.64 12.86 -8.95
CA HIS A 27 -0.23 13.34 -7.62
C HIS A 27 1.28 13.12 -7.43
N PRO A 28 2.15 13.77 -8.21
CA PRO A 28 3.61 13.56 -8.14
C PRO A 28 4.18 13.85 -6.75
N GLU A 29 3.60 14.82 -6.03
CA GLU A 29 3.98 15.17 -4.66
C GLU A 29 3.87 13.99 -3.68
N LEU A 30 2.94 13.06 -3.94
CA LEU A 30 2.73 11.86 -3.13
C LEU A 30 3.99 10.97 -3.09
N PHE A 31 4.70 10.87 -4.23
CA PHE A 31 5.87 10.00 -4.42
C PHE A 31 7.19 10.77 -4.23
N GLU A 32 7.16 12.09 -4.36
CA GLU A 32 8.34 12.92 -4.13
C GLU A 32 8.54 13.23 -2.64
N ILE A 33 7.44 13.56 -1.94
CA ILE A 33 7.45 14.13 -0.59
C ILE A 33 7.06 13.11 0.49
N TYR A 34 6.05 12.27 0.23
CA TYR A 34 5.45 11.41 1.27
C TYR A 34 6.02 9.99 1.23
N PHE A 35 6.02 9.35 0.05
CA PHE A 35 6.35 7.93 -0.08
C PHE A 35 7.54 7.68 -0.99
N GLN A 36 8.35 6.69 -0.65
CA GLN A 36 9.10 5.92 -1.63
C GLN A 36 8.39 4.59 -1.83
N ILE A 37 7.87 4.35 -3.03
CA ILE A 37 7.13 3.12 -3.34
C ILE A 37 8.06 2.12 -4.03
N ASP A 38 8.09 0.91 -3.48
CA ASP A 38 8.77 -0.22 -4.09
C ASP A 38 7.91 -0.89 -5.18
N PRO A 39 8.54 -1.60 -6.14
CA PRO A 39 7.81 -2.31 -7.18
C PRO A 39 6.77 -3.28 -6.60
N PRO A 40 5.55 -3.33 -7.17
CA PRO A 40 4.53 -4.29 -6.76
C PRO A 40 4.98 -5.74 -6.90
N LEU A 41 4.52 -6.58 -5.98
CA LEU A 41 4.79 -8.02 -5.93
C LEU A 41 3.48 -8.80 -5.85
N ALA A 42 3.51 -10.04 -6.35
CA ALA A 42 2.40 -10.96 -6.16
C ALA A 42 2.35 -11.42 -4.70
N SER A 43 1.14 -11.50 -4.13
CA SER A 43 0.95 -12.06 -2.79
C SER A 43 1.20 -13.57 -2.85
N ASP A 44 2.11 -14.03 -2.01
CA ASP A 44 2.36 -15.46 -1.82
C ASP A 44 1.37 -16.07 -0.81
N ARG A 45 1.55 -17.36 -0.53
CA ARG A 45 0.67 -18.08 0.39
C ARG A 45 0.75 -17.51 1.81
N GLU A 46 1.94 -17.20 2.29
CA GLU A 46 2.16 -16.68 3.64
C GLU A 46 1.50 -15.31 3.82
N THR A 47 1.64 -14.43 2.84
CA THR A 47 0.97 -13.13 2.81
C THR A 47 -0.55 -13.28 2.90
N LYS A 48 -1.12 -14.21 2.12
CA LYS A 48 -2.57 -14.48 2.14
C LYS A 48 -3.04 -15.04 3.48
N GLU A 49 -2.25 -15.94 4.08
CA GLU A 49 -2.53 -16.50 5.41
C GLU A 49 -2.53 -15.41 6.48
N VAL A 50 -1.55 -14.49 6.47
CA VAL A 50 -1.48 -13.35 7.41
C VAL A 50 -2.71 -12.43 7.25
N MET A 51 -3.12 -12.12 6.01
CA MET A 51 -4.30 -11.28 5.78
C MET A 51 -5.58 -11.91 6.35
N LEU A 52 -5.74 -13.23 6.20
CA LEU A 52 -6.87 -13.97 6.76
C LEU A 52 -6.82 -14.00 8.30
N GLU A 53 -5.65 -14.21 8.89
CA GLU A 53 -5.47 -14.21 10.35
C GLU A 53 -5.78 -12.85 10.98
N GLN A 54 -5.50 -11.76 10.27
CA GLN A 54 -5.88 -10.40 10.68
C GLN A 54 -7.36 -10.06 10.45
N GLY A 55 -8.13 -10.99 9.85
CA GLY A 55 -9.58 -10.84 9.66
C GLY A 55 -9.99 -10.10 8.38
N PHE A 56 -9.09 -9.96 7.41
CA PHE A 56 -9.45 -9.40 6.10
C PHE A 56 -10.11 -10.47 5.23
N ASP A 57 -11.31 -10.18 4.75
CA ASP A 57 -12.17 -11.11 4.02
C ASP A 57 -12.04 -10.96 2.49
N PHE A 58 -10.86 -10.54 2.00
CA PHE A 58 -10.62 -10.45 0.57
C PHE A 58 -9.35 -11.18 0.13
N ASP A 59 -9.35 -11.67 -1.10
CA ASP A 59 -8.18 -12.32 -1.68
C ASP A 59 -7.14 -11.27 -2.09
N THR A 60 -6.13 -11.07 -1.24
CA THR A 60 -4.95 -10.29 -1.63
C THR A 60 -4.23 -10.98 -2.79
N VAL A 61 -4.18 -10.31 -3.94
CA VAL A 61 -3.53 -10.82 -5.16
C VAL A 61 -2.15 -10.23 -5.30
N SER A 62 -1.99 -8.94 -5.01
CA SER A 62 -0.70 -8.25 -5.06
C SER A 62 -0.59 -7.23 -3.95
N PHE A 63 0.65 -6.80 -3.69
CA PHE A 63 0.94 -5.78 -2.70
C PHE A 63 2.13 -4.93 -3.13
N PHE A 64 2.30 -3.77 -2.49
CA PHE A 64 3.51 -2.97 -2.57
C PHE A 64 3.86 -2.39 -1.21
N MET A 65 5.14 -2.07 -1.03
CA MET A 65 5.62 -1.39 0.17
C MET A 65 5.82 0.09 -0.14
N ALA A 66 5.43 0.96 0.80
CA ALA A 66 5.80 2.36 0.78
C ALA A 66 6.60 2.70 2.03
N ASP A 67 7.83 3.15 1.84
CA ASP A 67 8.63 3.75 2.91
C ASP A 67 8.23 5.22 3.07
N LEU A 68 7.99 5.63 4.31
CA LEU A 68 7.71 7.03 4.64
C LEU A 68 9.00 7.86 4.53
N ARG A 69 8.95 8.92 3.73
CA ARG A 69 10.12 9.79 3.48
C ARG A 69 10.38 10.84 4.56
N ASN A 70 9.41 11.12 5.45
CA ASN A 70 9.52 12.18 6.45
C ASN A 70 9.08 11.73 7.85
N GLU A 71 9.70 12.30 8.88
CA GLU A 71 9.31 12.18 10.30
C GLU A 71 8.05 13.00 10.65
N HIS A 72 7.20 13.32 9.66
CA HIS A 72 6.02 14.14 9.86
C HIS A 72 4.80 13.25 10.10
N ASP A 73 4.58 12.87 11.37
CA ASP A 73 3.44 12.06 11.86
C ASP A 73 2.04 12.51 11.33
N VAL A 74 1.90 13.75 10.85
CA VAL A 74 0.63 14.32 10.35
C VAL A 74 0.46 14.15 8.83
N ALA A 75 1.56 13.99 8.09
CA ALA A 75 1.60 13.83 6.64
C ALA A 75 1.22 12.41 6.19
N ASP A 76 1.37 11.43 7.10
CA ASP A 76 1.21 10.02 6.79
C ASP A 76 -0.25 9.62 6.54
N GLN A 77 -1.20 10.23 7.28
CA GLN A 77 -2.64 10.00 7.06
C GLN A 77 -3.11 10.57 5.72
N ASP A 78 -2.64 11.77 5.35
CA ASP A 78 -3.05 12.41 4.09
C ASP A 78 -2.61 11.57 2.87
N GLY A 79 -1.38 11.04 2.88
CA GLY A 79 -0.87 10.21 1.79
C GLY A 79 -1.61 8.87 1.66
N VAL A 80 -1.84 8.19 2.78
CA VAL A 80 -2.59 6.92 2.82
C VAL A 80 -4.05 7.14 2.36
N ASP A 81 -4.68 8.24 2.76
CA ASP A 81 -6.06 8.56 2.38
C ASP A 81 -6.20 8.90 0.90
N ILE A 82 -5.18 9.53 0.29
CA ILE A 82 -5.13 9.74 -1.16
C ILE A 82 -5.09 8.38 -1.88
N LEU A 83 -4.20 7.47 -1.46
CA LEU A 83 -4.13 6.13 -2.05
C LEU A 83 -5.45 5.37 -1.88
N LYS A 84 -6.03 5.34 -0.67
CA LYS A 84 -7.33 4.71 -0.43
C LYS A 84 -8.44 5.29 -1.32
N ARG A 85 -8.40 6.57 -1.63
CA ARG A 85 -9.36 7.19 -2.55
C ARG A 85 -9.15 6.76 -4.00
N GLU A 86 -7.92 6.74 -4.49
CA GLU A 86 -7.59 6.33 -5.87
C GLU A 86 -7.81 4.82 -6.12
N PHE A 87 -7.82 4.01 -5.06
CA PHE A 87 -8.13 2.58 -5.08
C PHE A 87 -9.53 2.25 -4.49
N SER A 88 -10.41 3.23 -4.32
CA SER A 88 -11.73 3.03 -3.71
C SER A 88 -12.69 2.13 -4.51
N ASP A 89 -12.35 1.82 -5.75
CA ASP A 89 -13.07 0.94 -6.65
C ASP A 89 -12.66 -0.54 -6.53
N VAL A 90 -11.65 -0.85 -5.72
CA VAL A 90 -11.13 -2.21 -5.50
C VAL A 90 -10.95 -2.49 -4.01
N GLU A 91 -10.75 -3.76 -3.67
CA GLU A 91 -10.33 -4.10 -2.31
C GLU A 91 -8.89 -3.61 -2.13
N PHE A 92 -8.71 -2.73 -1.14
CA PHE A 92 -7.45 -2.04 -0.91
C PHE A 92 -7.29 -1.75 0.57
N ILE A 93 -6.15 -2.13 1.14
CA ILE A 93 -5.86 -1.91 2.54
C ILE A 93 -4.40 -1.54 2.75
N ALA A 94 -4.15 -0.76 3.79
CA ALA A 94 -2.83 -0.35 4.24
C ALA A 94 -2.60 -0.93 5.64
N LEU A 95 -1.51 -1.66 5.83
CA LEU A 95 -1.07 -2.20 7.11
C LEU A 95 0.27 -1.57 7.48
N PHE A 96 0.36 -0.99 8.67
CA PHE A 96 1.62 -0.45 9.15
C PHE A 96 2.49 -1.60 9.67
N GLN A 97 3.80 -1.55 9.43
CA GLN A 97 4.73 -2.62 9.84
C GLN A 97 4.66 -2.95 11.35
N ASN A 98 4.29 -1.98 12.19
CA ASN A 98 4.10 -2.18 13.64
C ASN A 98 2.81 -2.95 13.98
N GLU A 99 1.85 -3.05 13.07
CA GLU A 99 0.60 -3.80 13.22
C GLU A 99 0.75 -5.26 12.76
N THR A 100 1.79 -5.57 11.98
CA THR A 100 2.06 -6.92 11.46
C THR A 100 2.87 -7.79 12.43
N ILE A 101 3.48 -7.20 13.46
CA ILE A 101 4.27 -7.88 14.50
C ILE A 101 3.61 -7.69 15.87
N MET A 102 2.44 -8.31 16.08
CA MET A 102 1.87 -8.54 17.42
C MET A 102 1.14 -9.88 17.48
#